data_AF-A0AAV1RKY3-F1
#
_entry.id   AF-A0AAV1RKY3-F1
#
_cell.length_a   1.000
_cell.length_b   1.000
_cell.length_c   1.000
_cell.angle_alpha   90.00
_cell.angle_beta   90.00
_cell.angle_gamma   90.00
#
_symmetry.space_group_name_H-M   'P 1'
#
loop_
_entity.id
_entity.type
_entity.pdbx_description
1 polymer ?
#
loop_
_entity_poly.entity_id
_entity_poly.type
_entity_poly.pdbx_seq_one_letter_code
_entity_poly.pdbx_strand_id
1 'polypeptide(L)'
;MMWVLMASLLVGTATNPFGNGYFQGPNEGPLKAASACPGAFGKGAHPGYAGDLLADSTTGAIYNARGVDGRKYVLPALFDPSTSTCSALV
;
A
#
# COMPACT_ATOMS: atom_id res chain seq x y z
N MET A 1 -1.00 18.16 3.85
CA MET A 1 0.27 17.55 4.32
C MET A 1 0.20 16.84 5.68
N MET A 2 -0.87 16.96 6.48
CA MET A 2 -0.93 16.40 7.86
C MET A 2 -1.42 14.92 7.96
N TRP A 3 -2.13 14.39 6.95
CA TRP A 3 -2.75 13.06 7.00
C TRP A 3 -1.79 11.87 6.74
N VAL A 4 -0.77 12.07 5.91
CA VAL A 4 0.19 11.00 5.54
C VAL A 4 0.97 10.52 6.77
N LEU A 5 1.29 11.44 7.68
CA LEU A 5 2.05 11.12 8.89
C LEU A 5 1.27 10.21 9.85
N MET A 6 -0.04 10.43 10.00
CA MET A 6 -0.88 9.60 10.88
C MET A 6 -1.11 8.21 10.31
N ALA A 7 -1.37 8.09 9.01
CA ALA A 7 -1.49 6.78 8.36
C ALA A 7 -0.18 5.98 8.45
N SER A 8 0.96 6.65 8.28
CA SER A 8 2.29 6.03 8.38
C SER A 8 2.63 5.59 9.82
N LEU A 9 2.16 6.34 10.81
CA LEU A 9 2.31 5.98 12.22
C LEU A 9 1.46 4.75 12.56
N LEU A 10 0.19 4.74 12.14
CA LEU A 10 -0.76 3.67 12.44
C LEU A 10 -0.40 2.34 11.78
N VAL A 11 0.09 2.38 10.53
CA VAL A 11 0.65 1.20 9.86
C VAL A 11 1.90 0.72 10.60
N GLY A 12 2.73 1.65 11.08
CA GLY A 12 3.92 1.34 11.88
C GLY A 12 3.63 0.69 13.22
N THR A 13 2.52 1.03 13.88
CA THR A 13 2.13 0.43 15.16
C THR A 13 1.42 -0.91 14.96
N ALA A 14 0.57 -1.03 13.93
CA ALA A 14 -0.13 -2.27 13.63
C ALA A 14 0.81 -3.40 13.16
N THR A 15 1.91 -3.08 12.47
CA THR A 15 2.93 -4.07 12.07
C THR A 15 4.06 -4.27 13.08
N ASN A 16 4.07 -3.52 14.18
CA ASN A 16 5.09 -3.64 15.24
C ASN A 16 4.52 -3.69 16.67
N PRO A 17 3.73 -4.71 17.02
CA PRO A 17 3.49 -5.01 18.43
C PRO A 17 4.59 -5.91 19.04
N PHE A 18 5.37 -6.64 18.24
CA PHE A 18 6.33 -7.65 18.73
C PHE A 18 7.69 -7.73 17.97
N GLY A 19 8.04 -6.74 17.12
CA GLY A 19 9.38 -6.67 16.51
C GLY A 19 9.61 -7.50 15.24
N ASN A 20 8.55 -7.97 14.59
CA ASN A 20 8.58 -8.89 13.43
C ASN A 20 7.86 -8.34 12.18
N GLY A 21 7.85 -7.01 12.01
CA GLY A 21 7.22 -6.35 10.87
C GLY A 21 7.88 -6.68 9.51
N TYR A 22 7.12 -6.55 8.42
CA TYR A 22 7.61 -6.77 7.06
C TYR A 22 8.39 -5.56 6.54
N PHE A 23 9.63 -5.83 6.13
CA PHE A 23 10.67 -4.85 5.88
C PHE A 23 11.39 -5.18 4.57
N GLN A 24 11.75 -4.17 3.79
CA GLN A 24 12.73 -4.29 2.72
C GLN A 24 14.06 -3.66 3.18
N GLY A 25 15.12 -4.48 3.26
CA GLY A 25 16.47 -4.08 3.67
C GLY A 25 16.92 -4.62 5.04
N PRO A 26 18.20 -4.47 5.39
CA PRO A 26 18.74 -4.91 6.69
C PRO A 26 18.06 -4.18 7.87
N ASN A 27 18.08 -4.81 9.05
CA ASN A 27 17.44 -4.35 10.30
C ASN A 27 17.75 -2.89 10.70
N GLU A 28 18.80 -2.31 10.13
CA GLU A 28 19.32 -0.98 10.43
C GLU A 28 18.61 0.15 9.66
N GLY A 29 17.79 -0.17 8.65
CA GLY A 29 17.05 0.86 7.90
C GLY A 29 15.95 0.29 7.00
N PRO A 30 14.96 -0.44 7.53
CA PRO A 30 14.03 -1.13 6.66
C PRO A 30 12.93 -0.21 6.14
N LEU A 31 12.77 -0.15 4.82
CA LEU A 31 11.57 0.39 4.20
C LEU A 31 10.40 -0.51 4.60
N LYS A 32 9.40 0.05 5.28
CA LYS A 32 8.16 -0.67 5.64
C LYS A 32 7.53 -1.23 4.35
N ALA A 33 6.88 -2.39 4.42
CA ALA A 33 6.28 -3.07 3.26
C ALA A 33 5.43 -2.17 2.34
N ALA A 34 4.79 -1.13 2.89
CA ALA A 34 3.99 -0.15 2.13
C ALA A 34 4.82 1.00 1.51
N SER A 35 6.02 1.29 2.03
CA SER A 35 6.96 2.29 1.46
C SER A 35 7.92 1.71 0.43
N ALA A 36 8.06 0.38 0.40
CA ALA A 36 8.86 -0.36 -0.57
C ALA A 36 8.30 -0.29 -2.01
N CYS A 37 7.02 0.08 -2.17
CA CYS A 37 6.30 0.07 -3.45
C CYS A 37 5.76 1.47 -3.81
N PRO A 38 6.63 2.48 -3.99
CA PRO A 38 6.19 3.84 -4.25
C PRO A 38 5.41 3.93 -5.56
N GLY A 39 4.19 4.46 -5.50
CA GLY A 39 3.36 4.71 -6.68
C GLY A 39 2.70 3.47 -7.29
N ALA A 40 2.90 2.28 -6.72
CA ALA A 40 2.25 1.06 -7.16
C ALA A 40 0.90 0.88 -6.44
N PHE A 41 -0.21 0.92 -7.19
CA PHE A 41 -1.56 0.78 -6.65
C PHE A 41 -2.36 -0.33 -7.33
N GLY A 42 -2.00 -0.75 -8.54
CA GLY A 42 -2.67 -1.83 -9.26
C GLY A 42 -1.69 -2.68 -10.04
N LYS A 43 -2.19 -3.74 -10.66
CA LYS A 43 -1.40 -4.58 -11.57
C LYS A 43 -0.73 -3.74 -12.67
N GLY A 44 0.53 -4.05 -12.99
CA GLY A 44 1.27 -3.40 -14.06
C GLY A 44 1.75 -1.97 -13.77
N ALA A 45 1.66 -1.50 -12.52
CA ALA A 45 2.13 -0.17 -12.14
C ALA A 45 3.61 0.06 -12.47
N HIS A 46 3.92 1.28 -12.95
CA HIS A 46 5.28 1.73 -13.29
C HIS A 46 5.35 3.26 -13.17
N PRO A 47 6.54 3.90 -13.24
CA PRO A 47 6.61 5.36 -13.17
C PRO A 47 5.69 6.04 -14.18
N GLY A 48 4.82 6.93 -13.70
CA GLY A 48 3.79 7.61 -14.51
C GLY A 48 2.47 6.85 -14.69
N TYR A 49 2.36 5.61 -14.21
CA TYR A 49 1.15 4.79 -14.31
C TYR A 49 0.88 4.01 -13.01
N ALA A 50 -0.25 4.30 -12.37
CA ALA A 50 -0.61 3.76 -11.06
C ALA A 50 -0.93 2.26 -11.06
N GLY A 51 -1.10 1.65 -12.25
CA GLY A 51 -1.59 0.30 -12.44
C GLY A 51 -3.07 0.25 -12.81
N ASP A 52 -3.54 -0.96 -13.11
CA ASP A 52 -4.96 -1.24 -13.35
C ASP A 52 -5.76 -1.08 -12.07
N LEU A 53 -6.72 -0.13 -12.08
CA LEU A 53 -7.54 0.20 -10.91
C LEU A 53 -9.02 0.18 -11.26
N LEU A 54 -9.86 -0.05 -10.25
CA LEU A 54 -11.31 -0.02 -10.42
C LEU A 54 -11.83 1.41 -10.41
N ALA A 55 -12.85 1.69 -11.20
CA ALA A 55 -13.57 2.97 -11.18
C ALA A 55 -14.94 2.82 -10.51
N ASP A 56 -15.33 3.81 -9.72
CA ASP A 56 -16.67 3.95 -9.16
C ASP A 56 -17.59 4.52 -10.23
N SER A 57 -18.65 3.79 -10.57
CA SER A 57 -19.56 4.18 -11.65
C SER A 57 -20.41 5.42 -11.35
N THR A 58 -20.55 5.81 -10.09
CA THR A 58 -21.39 6.94 -9.67
C THR A 58 -20.59 8.23 -9.55
N THR A 59 -19.36 8.13 -9.06
CA THR A 59 -18.50 9.28 -8.74
C THR A 59 -17.30 9.42 -9.68
N GLY A 60 -16.97 8.37 -10.45
CA GLY A 60 -15.75 8.31 -11.25
C GLY A 60 -14.47 8.11 -10.43
N ALA A 61 -14.58 7.98 -9.10
CA ALA A 61 -13.42 7.81 -8.22
C ALA A 61 -12.74 6.45 -8.44
N ILE A 62 -11.41 6.43 -8.40
CA ILE A 62 -10.62 5.22 -8.61
C ILE A 62 -10.29 4.57 -7.26
N TYR A 63 -10.32 3.24 -7.18
CA TYR A 63 -10.06 2.46 -5.97
C TYR A 63 -9.46 1.08 -6.29
N ASN A 64 -8.80 0.48 -5.30
CA ASN A 64 -8.32 -0.90 -5.34
C ASN A 64 -8.72 -1.72 -4.11
N ALA A 65 -9.35 -1.09 -3.12
CA ALA A 65 -9.78 -1.76 -1.91
C ALA A 65 -11.20 -1.36 -1.53
N ARG A 66 -11.98 -2.34 -1.07
CA ARG A 66 -13.30 -2.15 -0.48
C ARG A 66 -13.20 -2.41 1.01
N GLY A 67 -13.44 -1.38 1.81
CA GLY A 67 -13.56 -1.50 3.25
C GLY A 67 -15.00 -1.75 3.69
N VAL A 68 -15.17 -1.74 5.01
CA VAL A 68 -16.47 -1.87 5.67
C VAL A 68 -17.43 -0.76 5.22
N ASP A 69 -18.73 -1.04 5.24
CA ASP A 69 -19.81 -0.13 4.81
C ASP A 69 -19.69 0.36 3.37
N GLY A 70 -19.04 -0.42 2.50
CA GLY A 70 -18.90 -0.10 1.07
C GLY A 70 -17.92 1.03 0.77
N ARG A 71 -17.14 1.48 1.76
CA ARG A 71 -16.12 2.51 1.58
C ARG A 71 -15.04 2.03 0.61
N LYS A 72 -14.60 2.92 -0.26
CA LYS A 72 -13.62 2.63 -1.31
C LYS A 72 -12.33 3.38 -1.02
N TYR A 73 -11.21 2.67 -1.14
CA TYR A 73 -9.89 3.18 -0.80
C TYR A 73 -8.89 2.89 -1.92
N VAL A 74 -7.87 3.74 -2.00
CA VAL A 74 -6.65 3.49 -2.76
C VAL A 74 -5.55 3.20 -1.75
N LEU A 75 -5.07 1.97 -1.75
CA LEU A 75 -3.99 1.49 -0.88
C LEU A 75 -2.73 1.21 -1.70
N PRO A 76 -1.53 1.51 -1.19
CA PRO A 76 -0.31 1.12 -1.88
C PRO A 76 -0.19 -0.41 -1.96
N ALA A 77 0.47 -0.90 -3.00
CA ALA A 77 0.93 -2.28 -3.06
C ALA A 77 1.88 -2.57 -1.90
N LEU A 78 1.88 -3.82 -1.45
CA LEU A 78 2.80 -4.28 -0.40
C LEU A 78 3.91 -5.10 -1.03
N PHE A 79 5.13 -4.91 -0.53
CA PHE A 79 6.24 -5.77 -0.90
C PHE A 79 6.04 -7.17 -0.31
N ASP A 80 5.98 -8.17 -1.19
CA ASP A 80 5.96 -9.59 -0.84
C ASP A 80 7.40 -10.12 -0.84
N PRO A 81 7.97 -10.46 0.33
CA PRO A 81 9.34 -10.96 0.41
C PRO A 81 9.52 -12.36 -0.19
N SER A 82 8.44 -13.13 -0.34
CA SER A 82 8.51 -14.49 -0.89
C SER A 82 8.73 -14.48 -2.41
N THR A 83 8.17 -13.50 -3.10
CA THR A 83 8.34 -13.31 -4.54
C THR A 83 9.32 -12.18 -4.86
N SER A 84 9.70 -11.38 -3.87
CA SER A 84 10.49 -10.14 -4.03
C SER A 84 9.82 -9.13 -4.98
N THR A 85 8.49 -9.07 -4.99
CA THR A 85 7.71 -8.17 -5.85
C THR A 85 6.67 -7.37 -5.07
N CYS A 86 6.23 -6.24 -5.64
CA CYS A 86 5.11 -5.48 -5.11
C CYS A 86 3.77 -6.09 -5.58
N SER A 87 2.88 -6.35 -4.63
CA SER A 87 1.55 -6.93 -4.88
C SER A 87 0.45 -5.95 -4.45
N ALA A 88 -0.40 -5.58 -5.40
CA ALA A 88 -1.60 -4.77 -5.17
C ALA A 88 -2.83 -5.66 -4.89
N LEU A 89 -3.90 -5.07 -4.34
CA LEU A 89 -5.14 -5.80 -4.05
C LEU A 89 -5.97 -6.16 -5.29
N VAL A 90 -5.78 -5.45 -6.42
CA VAL A 90 -6.46 -5.70 -7.71
C VAL A 90 -5.49 -5.61 -8.87
#